data_AF-A0A6V7UN52-F1
#
_entry.id   AF-A0A6V7UN52-F1
#
_cell.length_a   1.000
_cell.length_b   1.000
_cell.length_c   1.000
_cell.angle_alpha   90.00
_cell.angle_beta   90.00
_cell.angle_gamma   90.00
#
_symmetry.space_group_name_H-M   'P 1'
#
loop_
_entity.id
_entity.type
_entity.pdbx_description
1 polymer ?
#
loop_
_entity_poly.entity_id
_entity_poly.type
_entity_poly.pdbx_seq_one_letter_code
_entity_poly.pdbx_strand_id
1 'polypeptide(L)'
;MNSLNENKNLIKENIESYKNKLLSSYWTEINLIGYKIELLGKLKFEYSKELKSEIIGIGNKISEVNEGNLRNCFNCGAKQSKQWDKYLKDQFLCHVCGVYIRNIGKLRPKEMLLKTKKISLQDRNCSICDVTHTPHWYRYSKPGHYLCAACYNKQQRIKKSIKNIIN
;
A
#
# COMPACT_ATOMS: atom_id res chain seq x y z
N MET A 1 25.90 -10.08 2.65
CA MET A 1 24.78 -9.11 2.77
C MET A 1 23.48 -9.57 2.12
N ASN A 2 23.49 -10.42 1.09
CA ASN A 2 22.26 -10.92 0.44
C ASN A 2 21.44 -11.90 1.29
N SER A 3 22.08 -12.84 2.00
CA SER A 3 21.35 -13.85 2.80
C SER A 3 20.58 -13.25 3.98
N LEU A 4 21.02 -12.12 4.54
CA LEU A 4 20.36 -11.42 5.64
C LEU A 4 19.07 -10.71 5.19
N ASN A 5 19.01 -10.25 3.94
CA ASN A 5 17.80 -9.67 3.35
C ASN A 5 16.82 -10.73 2.87
N GLU A 6 17.33 -11.85 2.35
CA GLU A 6 16.51 -13.03 2.02
C GLU A 6 15.85 -13.60 3.28
N ASN A 7 16.59 -13.72 4.39
CA ASN A 7 16.03 -14.13 5.68
C ASN A 7 14.96 -13.17 6.20
N LYS A 8 15.16 -11.85 6.06
CA LYS A 8 14.15 -10.85 6.45
C LYS A 8 12.87 -10.93 5.62
N ASN A 9 12.98 -11.24 4.33
CA ASN A 9 11.81 -11.41 3.46
C ASN A 9 11.06 -12.70 3.82
N LEU A 10 11.78 -13.80 4.04
CA LEU A 10 11.20 -15.06 4.49
C LEU A 10 10.46 -14.92 5.82
N ILE A 11 11.04 -14.19 6.78
CA ILE A 11 10.39 -13.90 8.07
C ILE A 11 9.11 -13.08 7.87
N LYS A 12 9.11 -12.09 6.96
CA LYS A 12 7.91 -11.30 6.65
C LYS A 12 6.80 -12.15 6.02
N GLU A 13 7.16 -13.02 5.08
CA GLU A 13 6.22 -13.95 4.44
C GLU A 13 5.63 -14.93 5.46
N ASN A 14 6.45 -15.43 6.38
CA ASN A 14 6.00 -16.30 7.46
C ASN A 14 5.06 -15.59 8.44
N ILE A 15 5.36 -14.35 8.83
CA ILE A 15 4.48 -13.52 9.66
C ILE A 15 3.14 -13.28 8.96
N GLU A 16 3.17 -12.96 7.66
CA GLU A 16 1.95 -12.70 6.89
C GLU A 16 1.11 -13.97 6.71
N SER A 17 1.76 -15.11 6.44
CA SER A 17 1.11 -16.42 6.41
C SER A 17 0.48 -16.75 7.77
N TYR A 18 1.16 -16.47 8.88
CA TYR A 18 0.63 -16.74 10.23
C TYR A 18 -0.57 -15.84 10.54
N LYS A 19 -0.51 -14.56 10.17
CA LYS A 19 -1.64 -13.62 10.28
C LYS A 19 -2.85 -14.09 9.48
N ASN A 20 -2.64 -14.54 8.24
CA ASN A 20 -3.72 -15.05 7.39
C ASN A 20 -4.35 -16.32 7.97
N LYS A 21 -3.55 -17.24 8.51
CA LYS A 21 -4.05 -18.43 9.23
C LYS A 21 -4.84 -18.03 10.47
N LEU A 22 -4.33 -17.09 11.27
CA LEU A 22 -5.01 -16.59 12.47
C LEU A 22 -6.36 -15.94 12.12
N LEU A 23 -6.39 -15.11 11.08
CA LEU A 23 -7.61 -14.47 10.59
C LEU A 23 -8.62 -15.49 10.04
N SER A 24 -8.15 -16.52 9.32
CA SER A 24 -9.00 -17.61 8.85
C SER A 24 -9.61 -18.41 10.01
N SER A 25 -8.84 -18.66 11.07
CA SER A 25 -9.35 -19.30 12.29
C SER A 25 -10.41 -18.44 12.97
N TYR A 26 -10.13 -17.14 13.14
CA TYR A 26 -11.07 -16.19 13.73
C TYR A 26 -12.37 -16.07 12.93
N TRP A 27 -12.27 -16.07 11.59
CA TRP A 27 -13.43 -16.12 10.70
C TRP A 27 -14.26 -17.39 10.89
N THR A 28 -13.61 -18.54 11.10
CA THR A 28 -14.29 -19.81 11.37
C THR A 28 -15.02 -19.76 12.72
N GLU A 29 -14.39 -19.19 13.75
CA GLU A 29 -15.00 -19.00 15.06
C GLU A 29 -16.17 -18.01 15.04
N ILE A 30 -16.06 -16.90 14.31
CA ILE A 30 -17.14 -15.93 14.11
C ILE A 30 -18.32 -16.58 13.38
N ASN A 31 -18.06 -17.38 12.34
CA ASN A 31 -19.10 -18.11 11.63
C ASN A 31 -19.77 -19.16 12.53
N LEU A 32 -19.01 -19.85 13.38
CA LEU A 32 -19.53 -20.78 14.38
C LEU A 32 -20.36 -20.06 15.46
N ILE A 33 -19.95 -18.87 15.89
CA ILE A 33 -20.73 -18.02 16.81
C ILE A 33 -22.04 -17.59 16.15
N GLY A 34 -22.00 -17.14 14.89
CA GLY A 34 -23.18 -16.79 14.11
C GLY A 34 -24.16 -17.96 13.98
N TYR A 35 -23.65 -19.14 13.64
CA TYR A 35 -24.44 -20.38 13.57
C TYR A 35 -25.03 -20.78 14.94
N LYS A 36 -24.26 -20.65 16.03
CA LYS A 36 -24.75 -20.89 17.40
C LYS A 36 -25.84 -19.89 17.80
N ILE A 37 -25.71 -18.61 17.46
CA ILE A 37 -26.75 -17.60 17.69
C ILE A 37 -28.02 -17.94 16.90
N GLU A 38 -27.89 -18.38 15.65
CA GLU A 38 -29.03 -18.82 14.84
C GLU A 38 -29.73 -20.05 15.44
N LEU A 39 -28.96 -21.03 15.92
CA LEU A 39 -29.48 -22.20 16.64
C LEU A 39 -30.18 -21.83 17.95
N LEU A 40 -29.61 -20.89 18.72
CA LEU A 40 -30.21 -20.41 19.97
C LEU A 40 -31.48 -19.58 19.72
N GLY A 41 -31.56 -18.88 18.59
CA GLY A 41 -32.79 -18.23 18.11
C GLY A 41 -33.90 -19.24 17.76
N LYS A 42 -33.55 -20.40 17.20
CA LYS A 42 -34.51 -21.51 16.96
C LYS A 42 -35.02 -22.16 18.26
N LEU A 43 -34.30 -22.01 19.37
CA LEU A 43 -34.66 -22.49 20.71
C LEU A 43 -35.50 -21.49 21.54
N LYS A 44 -35.98 -20.39 20.94
CA LYS A 44 -36.80 -19.34 21.60
C LYS A 44 -36.15 -18.73 22.85
N PHE A 45 -34.82 -18.67 22.93
CA PHE A 45 -34.14 -17.97 24.02
C PHE A 45 -34.22 -16.45 23.77
N GLU A 46 -34.84 -15.71 24.68
CA GLU A 46 -35.14 -14.30 24.51
C GLU A 46 -33.93 -13.43 24.92
N TYR A 47 -33.05 -13.15 23.97
CA TYR A 47 -31.94 -12.22 24.19
C TYR A 47 -32.42 -10.79 24.36
N SER A 48 -31.75 -10.02 25.23
CA SER A 48 -32.00 -8.59 25.39
C SER A 48 -31.76 -7.82 24.08
N LYS A 49 -32.52 -6.74 23.89
CA LYS A 49 -32.50 -5.92 22.67
C LYS A 49 -31.12 -5.26 22.47
N GLU A 50 -30.46 -4.98 23.59
CA GLU A 50 -29.11 -4.42 23.69
C GLU A 50 -28.08 -5.40 23.13
N LEU A 51 -28.13 -6.68 23.52
CA LEU A 51 -27.17 -7.68 23.07
C LEU A 51 -27.26 -7.93 21.55
N LYS A 52 -28.48 -7.94 20.99
CA LYS A 52 -28.68 -8.06 19.53
C LYS A 52 -28.06 -6.88 18.78
N SER A 53 -28.26 -5.67 19.28
CA SER A 53 -27.74 -4.45 18.66
C SER A 53 -26.21 -4.41 18.69
N GLU A 54 -25.61 -4.89 19.79
CA GLU A 54 -24.17 -4.95 19.96
C GLU A 54 -23.50 -6.01 19.06
N ILE A 55 -24.11 -7.18 18.92
CA ILE A 55 -23.66 -8.23 17.98
C ILE A 55 -23.67 -7.71 16.53
N ILE A 56 -24.73 -7.02 16.11
CA ILE A 56 -24.82 -6.41 14.77
C ILE A 56 -23.73 -5.35 14.59
N GLY A 57 -23.50 -4.50 15.59
CA GLY A 57 -22.45 -3.48 15.56
C GLY A 57 -21.04 -4.06 15.43
N ILE A 58 -20.75 -5.15 16.13
CA ILE A 58 -19.49 -5.89 16.03
C ILE A 58 -19.34 -6.52 14.64
N GLY A 59 -20.40 -7.15 14.11
CA GLY A 59 -20.41 -7.73 12.78
C GLY A 59 -20.11 -6.72 11.67
N ASN A 60 -20.68 -5.52 11.77
CA ASN A 60 -20.43 -4.42 10.82
C ASN A 60 -18.97 -3.94 10.88
N LYS A 61 -18.42 -3.71 12.09
CA LYS A 61 -17.01 -3.31 12.25
C LYS A 61 -16.04 -4.36 11.70
N ILE A 62 -16.29 -5.64 11.94
CA ILE A 62 -15.46 -6.74 11.42
C ILE A 62 -15.55 -6.82 9.91
N SER A 63 -16.74 -6.61 9.35
CA SER A 63 -16.96 -6.60 7.89
C SER A 63 -16.23 -5.44 7.22
N GLU A 64 -16.31 -4.22 7.77
CA GLU A 64 -15.60 -3.05 7.24
C GLU A 64 -14.06 -3.24 7.23
N VAL A 65 -13.53 -3.81 8.31
CA VAL A 65 -12.09 -4.13 8.44
C VAL A 65 -11.67 -5.22 7.43
N ASN A 66 -12.49 -6.26 7.25
CA ASN A 66 -12.19 -7.32 6.29
C ASN A 66 -12.33 -6.87 4.85
N GLU A 67 -13.36 -6.09 4.51
CA GLU A 67 -13.49 -5.53 3.17
C GLU A 67 -12.30 -4.62 2.84
N GLY A 68 -11.80 -3.82 3.79
CA GLY A 68 -10.58 -3.02 3.60
C GLY A 68 -9.34 -3.86 3.26
N ASN A 69 -9.25 -5.08 3.82
CA ASN A 69 -8.14 -6.02 3.63
C ASN A 69 -8.31 -6.96 2.41
N LEU A 70 -9.53 -7.11 1.89
CA LEU A 70 -9.84 -7.98 0.74
C LEU A 70 -9.99 -7.23 -0.59
N ARG A 71 -10.00 -5.90 -0.55
CA ARG A 71 -10.10 -5.07 -1.75
C ARG A 71 -8.83 -5.20 -2.61
N ASN A 72 -8.98 -5.70 -3.83
CA ASN A 72 -7.95 -5.64 -4.87
C ASN A 72 -8.30 -4.54 -5.87
N CYS A 73 -7.30 -3.75 -6.28
CA CYS A 73 -7.51 -2.73 -7.29
C CYS A 73 -7.89 -3.39 -8.63
N PHE A 74 -9.07 -3.09 -9.15
CA PHE A 74 -9.55 -3.61 -10.43
C PHE A 74 -8.59 -3.31 -11.58
N ASN A 75 -8.00 -2.11 -11.61
CA ASN A 75 -7.15 -1.70 -12.71
C ASN A 75 -5.71 -2.24 -12.63
N CYS A 76 -5.10 -2.24 -11.43
CA CYS A 76 -3.68 -2.57 -11.28
C CYS A 76 -3.37 -3.77 -10.38
N GLY A 77 -4.38 -4.42 -9.81
CA GLY A 77 -4.21 -5.60 -8.95
C GLY A 77 -3.52 -5.31 -7.61
N ALA A 78 -3.27 -4.05 -7.26
CA ALA A 78 -2.71 -3.69 -5.96
C ALA A 78 -3.60 -4.24 -4.84
N LYS A 79 -3.00 -4.93 -3.87
CA LYS A 79 -3.66 -5.49 -2.67
C LYS A 79 -3.60 -4.56 -1.45
N GLN A 80 -2.83 -3.49 -1.57
CA GLN A 80 -2.67 -2.47 -0.53
C GLN A 80 -2.83 -1.10 -1.16
N SER A 81 -3.55 -0.24 -0.47
CA SER A 81 -3.75 1.15 -0.87
C SER A 81 -3.97 2.00 0.37
N LYS A 82 -3.48 3.24 0.36
CA LYS A 82 -3.75 4.20 1.46
C LYS A 82 -5.23 4.60 1.52
N GLN A 83 -5.90 4.56 0.38
CA GLN A 83 -7.32 4.85 0.22
C GLN A 83 -7.88 3.98 -0.89
N TRP A 84 -9.09 3.46 -0.70
CA TRP A 84 -9.82 2.71 -1.71
C TRP A 84 -10.95 3.57 -2.26
N ASP A 85 -10.95 3.77 -3.57
CA ASP A 85 -12.00 4.50 -4.27
C ASP A 85 -13.00 3.48 -4.86
N LYS A 86 -14.31 3.66 -4.61
CA LYS A 86 -15.36 2.87 -5.27
C LYS A 86 -15.39 3.20 -6.76
N TYR A 87 -15.54 2.20 -7.61
CA TYR A 87 -15.61 2.40 -9.06
C TYR A 87 -16.92 1.90 -9.66
N LEU A 88 -17.04 0.61 -9.96
CA LEU A 88 -18.28 -0.06 -10.39
C LEU A 88 -18.84 -0.91 -9.23
N LYS A 89 -19.99 -1.56 -9.46
CA LYS A 89 -20.58 -2.48 -8.47
C LYS A 89 -19.54 -3.53 -8.07
N ASP A 90 -19.24 -3.59 -6.77
CA ASP A 90 -18.27 -4.49 -6.14
C ASP A 90 -16.83 -4.37 -6.66
N GLN A 91 -16.47 -3.26 -7.33
CA GLN A 91 -15.12 -3.00 -7.83
C GLN A 91 -14.50 -1.76 -7.19
N PHE A 92 -13.22 -1.88 -6.85
CA PHE A 92 -12.45 -0.84 -6.17
C PHE A 92 -11.19 -0.49 -6.93
N LEU A 93 -10.78 0.77 -6.82
CA LEU A 93 -9.51 1.27 -7.33
C LEU A 93 -8.61 1.66 -6.15
N CYS A 94 -7.31 1.41 -6.28
CA CYS A 94 -6.34 2.03 -5.38
C CYS A 94 -6.30 3.53 -5.62
N HIS A 95 -5.81 4.29 -4.63
CA HIS A 95 -5.77 5.74 -4.65
C HIS A 95 -5.16 6.31 -5.95
N VAL A 96 -4.05 5.73 -6.41
CA VAL A 96 -3.38 6.18 -7.64
C VAL A 96 -4.24 5.97 -8.88
N CYS A 97 -4.94 4.83 -8.97
CA CYS A 97 -5.81 4.55 -10.12
C CYS A 97 -7.09 5.39 -10.08
N GLY A 98 -7.66 5.61 -8.89
CA GLY A 98 -8.83 6.45 -8.69
C GLY A 98 -8.58 7.92 -8.98
N VAL A 99 -7.40 8.46 -8.61
CA VAL A 99 -6.98 9.81 -9.03
C VAL A 99 -6.76 9.89 -10.54
N TYR A 100 -6.13 8.87 -11.14
CA TYR A 100 -5.86 8.87 -12.58
C TYR A 100 -7.15 8.93 -13.40
N ILE A 101 -8.14 8.08 -13.09
CA ILE A 101 -9.40 8.08 -13.84
C ILE A 101 -10.20 9.36 -13.65
N ARG A 102 -10.17 9.98 -12.45
CA ARG A 102 -10.80 11.29 -12.22
C ARG A 102 -10.19 12.40 -13.08
N ASN A 103 -8.87 12.41 -13.22
CA ASN A 103 -8.17 13.48 -13.94
C ASN A 103 -8.14 13.28 -15.46
N ILE A 104 -8.04 12.03 -15.92
CA ILE A 104 -7.83 11.69 -17.34
C ILE A 104 -9.11 11.17 -18.00
N GLY A 105 -10.09 10.73 -17.21
CA GLY A 105 -11.33 10.13 -17.71
C GLY A 105 -11.18 8.70 -18.26
N LYS A 106 -9.98 8.10 -18.13
CA LYS A 106 -9.68 6.75 -18.64
C LYS A 106 -8.91 5.95 -17.60
N LEU A 107 -8.98 4.62 -17.68
CA LEU A 107 -8.18 3.72 -16.83
C LEU A 107 -6.67 3.91 -17.05
N ARG A 108 -5.89 3.75 -15.99
CA ARG A 108 -4.42 3.94 -16.04
C ARG A 108 -3.80 2.87 -16.96
N PRO A 109 -3.11 3.25 -18.05
CA PRO A 109 -2.57 2.32 -19.03
C PRO A 109 -1.60 1.31 -18.43
N LYS A 110 -1.62 0.07 -18.94
CA LYS A 110 -0.80 -1.06 -18.41
C LYS A 110 0.69 -0.78 -18.52
N GLU A 111 1.12 -0.04 -19.53
CA GLU A 111 2.51 0.38 -19.76
C GLU A 111 3.02 1.28 -18.61
N MET A 112 2.11 2.05 -18.00
CA MET A 112 2.42 2.87 -16.82
C MET A 112 2.42 2.06 -15.52
N LEU A 113 1.72 0.91 -15.48
CA LEU A 113 1.69 0.00 -14.32
C LEU A 113 2.99 -0.79 -14.18
N LEU A 114 3.63 -1.13 -15.31
CA LEU A 114 4.87 -1.93 -15.37
C LEU A 114 6.13 -1.17 -14.94
N LYS A 115 6.07 0.16 -14.77
CA LYS A 115 7.21 0.99 -14.29
C LYS A 115 7.48 0.89 -12.78
N THR A 116 7.11 -0.24 -12.17
CA THR A 116 7.51 -0.60 -10.81
C THR A 116 8.61 -1.65 -10.79
N LYS A 117 9.38 -1.80 -11.90
CA LYS A 117 10.79 -2.18 -11.72
C LYS A 117 11.39 -1.11 -10.84
N LYS A 118 11.48 -1.38 -9.53
CA LYS A 118 12.37 -0.67 -8.62
C LYS A 118 13.73 -0.74 -9.33
N ILE A 119 14.10 0.32 -10.06
CA ILE A 119 15.50 0.56 -10.37
C ILE A 119 16.13 0.54 -8.99
N SER A 120 16.90 -0.52 -8.74
CA SER A 120 17.44 -0.79 -7.42
C SER A 120 18.13 0.49 -6.97
N LEU A 121 18.01 0.87 -5.70
CA LEU A 121 18.82 1.97 -5.17
C LEU A 121 20.33 1.70 -5.36
N GLN A 122 20.69 0.45 -5.67
CA GLN A 122 22.04 -0.05 -5.89
C GLN A 122 22.61 0.32 -7.27
N ASP A 123 21.78 0.72 -8.25
CA ASP A 123 22.24 1.08 -9.61
C ASP A 123 22.38 2.61 -9.82
N ARG A 124 22.38 3.41 -8.74
CA ARG A 124 22.53 4.87 -8.83
C ARG A 124 23.98 5.27 -8.57
N ASN A 125 24.58 5.96 -9.54
CA ASN A 125 25.83 6.68 -9.40
C ASN A 125 25.59 8.19 -9.58
N CYS A 126 26.39 9.00 -8.88
CA CYS A 126 26.33 10.45 -9.04
C CYS A 126 26.95 10.86 -10.38
N SER A 127 26.21 11.56 -11.24
CA SER A 127 26.72 12.01 -12.55
C SER A 127 27.86 13.06 -12.48
N ILE A 128 28.30 13.47 -11.29
CA ILE A 128 29.41 14.42 -11.09
C ILE A 128 30.62 13.75 -10.42
N CYS A 129 30.41 12.85 -9.47
CA CYS A 129 31.49 12.28 -8.66
C CYS A 129 31.45 10.75 -8.56
N ASP A 130 30.57 10.11 -9.31
CA ASP A 130 30.36 8.66 -9.44
C ASP A 130 30.14 7.86 -8.15
N VAL A 131 30.00 8.54 -7.01
CA VAL A 131 29.72 7.88 -5.74
C VAL A 131 28.45 7.06 -5.86
N THR A 132 28.48 5.83 -5.37
CA THR A 132 27.36 4.87 -5.43
C THR A 132 26.56 4.84 -4.12
N HIS A 133 27.05 5.52 -3.08
CA HIS A 133 26.39 5.63 -1.79
C HIS A 133 26.30 7.09 -1.33
N THR A 134 25.11 7.50 -0.90
CA THR A 134 24.85 8.85 -0.38
C THR A 134 23.58 8.81 0.48
N PRO A 135 23.44 9.69 1.50
CA PRO A 135 22.24 9.72 2.33
C PRO A 135 20.95 9.98 1.52
N HIS A 136 21.04 10.82 0.48
CA HIS A 136 19.91 11.16 -0.37
C HIS A 136 20.34 11.35 -1.83
N TRP A 137 19.52 10.80 -2.73
CA TRP A 137 19.68 10.92 -4.17
C TRP A 137 18.75 12.00 -4.74
N TYR A 138 19.32 12.93 -5.50
CA TYR A 138 18.58 13.99 -6.19
C TYR A 138 18.53 13.70 -7.69
N ARG A 139 17.40 13.96 -8.35
CA ARG A 139 17.28 13.84 -9.81
C ARG A 139 17.97 15.04 -10.49
N TYR A 140 18.63 14.82 -11.62
CA TYR A 140 19.36 15.87 -12.33
C TYR A 140 19.14 15.80 -13.83
N SER A 141 18.70 16.90 -14.45
CA SER A 141 18.60 17.08 -15.91
C SER A 141 17.65 16.12 -16.65
N LYS A 142 18.00 14.84 -16.81
CA LYS A 142 17.25 13.83 -17.58
C LYS A 142 16.88 12.61 -16.72
N PRO A 143 15.88 11.79 -17.12
CA PRO A 143 15.58 10.54 -16.45
C PRO A 143 16.82 9.64 -16.36
N GLY A 144 17.10 9.08 -15.18
CA GLY A 144 18.27 8.23 -14.95
C GLY A 144 19.55 8.97 -14.51
N HIS A 145 19.59 10.30 -14.61
CA HIS A 145 20.71 11.08 -14.10
C HIS A 145 20.44 11.54 -12.66
N TYR A 146 21.36 11.21 -11.75
CA TYR A 146 21.23 11.50 -10.33
C TYR A 146 22.46 12.21 -9.80
N LEU A 147 22.27 13.06 -8.80
CA LEU A 147 23.35 13.65 -8.01
C LEU A 147 23.26 13.17 -6.57
N CYS A 148 24.43 12.95 -5.97
CA CYS A 148 24.52 12.76 -4.52
C CYS A 148 24.20 14.06 -3.77
N ALA A 149 23.92 13.95 -2.48
CA ALA A 149 23.56 15.11 -1.65
C ALA A 149 24.64 16.23 -1.66
N ALA A 150 25.92 15.85 -1.63
CA ALA A 150 27.02 16.82 -1.66
C ALA A 150 27.07 17.59 -3.00
N CYS A 151 27.04 16.87 -4.12
CA CYS A 151 27.07 17.47 -5.46
C CYS A 151 25.83 18.34 -5.71
N TYR A 152 24.66 17.91 -5.26
CA TYR A 152 23.43 18.69 -5.38
C TYR A 152 23.53 20.02 -4.59
N ASN A 153 23.95 19.97 -3.33
CA ASN A 153 24.10 21.18 -2.51
C ASN A 153 25.14 22.15 -3.08
N LYS A 154 26.25 21.63 -3.62
CA LYS A 154 27.27 22.44 -4.32
C LYS A 154 26.67 23.14 -5.55
N GLN A 155 25.92 22.41 -6.37
CA GLN A 155 25.21 22.99 -7.53
C GLN A 155 24.21 24.08 -7.12
N GLN A 156 23.48 23.88 -6.03
CA GLN A 156 22.52 24.90 -5.56
C GLN A 156 23.21 26.18 -5.05
N ARG A 157 24.36 26.06 -4.38
CA ARG A 157 25.18 27.21 -3.99
C ARG A 157 25.67 27.99 -5.21
N ILE A 158 26.17 27.28 -6.23
CA ILE A 158 26.63 27.90 -7.49
C ILE A 158 25.46 28.62 -8.18
N LYS A 159 24.30 27.98 -8.32
CA LYS A 159 23.10 28.61 -8.92
C LYS A 159 22.67 29.86 -8.15
N LYS A 160 22.68 29.81 -6.82
CA LYS A 160 22.35 30.97 -5.98
C LYS A 160 23.36 32.10 -6.17
N SER A 161 24.65 31.78 -6.22
CA SER A 161 25.71 32.76 -6.46
C SER A 161 25.57 33.43 -7.83
N ILE A 162 25.31 32.66 -8.88
CA ILE A 162 25.09 33.19 -10.24
C ILE A 162 23.85 34.10 -10.26
N LYS A 163 22.76 33.68 -9.62
CA LYS A 163 21.53 34.50 -9.53
C LYS A 163 21.77 35.83 -8.82
N ASN A 164 22.65 35.86 -7.82
CA ASN A 164 23.01 37.08 -7.11
C ASN A 164 23.99 38.00 -7.86
N ILE A 165 24.63 37.51 -8.93
CA ILE A 165 25.54 38.29 -9.79
C ILE A 165 24.80 38.90 -10.98
N ILE A 166 23.71 38.25 -11.41
CA ILE A 166 22.89 38.67 -12.57
C ILE A 166 21.77 39.64 -12.17
N ASN A 167 21.45 39.74 -10.88
CA ASN A 167 20.55 40.75 -10.30
C ASN A 167 21.37 41.88 -9.67
#